data_AF-A0A4R2TTA9-F1
#
_entry.id   AF-A0A4R2TTA9-F1
#
_cell.length_a   1.000
_cell.length_b   1.000
_cell.length_c   1.000
_cell.angle_alpha   90.00
_cell.angle_beta   90.00
_cell.angle_gamma   90.00
#
_symmetry.space_group_name_H-M   'P 1'
#
loop_
_entity.id
_entity.type
_entity.pdbx_description
1 polymer ?
#
loop_
_entity_poly.entity_id
_entity_poly.type
_entity_poly.pdbx_seq_one_letter_code
_entity_poly.pdbx_strand_id
1 'polypeptide(L)'
;MSFVEKFSEAVSESVKMISSKSSNMVEISKMNLSIRKREKEIESLFMEIGEFIYNQMRGRGNISIEDIQGLLNRIDYLKNDVDTLEKLVFKMQDFRTCDYCKEVFERDVSYCPICGKYIKNN
;
A
#
# COMPACT_ATOMS: atom_id res chain seq x y z
N MET A 1 -5.34 -14.22 13.36
CA MET A 1 -5.79 -14.48 11.98
C MET A 1 -5.27 -13.37 11.10
N SER A 2 -4.37 -13.72 10.18
CA SER A 2 -3.74 -12.77 9.27
C SER A 2 -4.78 -12.26 8.26
N PHE A 3 -4.64 -11.02 7.81
CA PHE A 3 -5.51 -10.43 6.79
C PHE A 3 -5.46 -11.24 5.47
N VAL A 4 -4.34 -11.93 5.25
CA VAL A 4 -4.05 -12.82 4.12
C VAL A 4 -4.92 -14.08 4.13
N GLU A 5 -5.14 -14.70 5.30
CA GLU A 5 -6.01 -15.88 5.44
C GLU A 5 -7.47 -15.52 5.10
N LYS A 6 -7.95 -14.39 5.62
CA LYS A 6 -9.31 -13.90 5.31
C LYS A 6 -9.49 -13.57 3.83
N PHE A 7 -8.43 -13.08 3.17
CA PHE A 7 -8.46 -12.79 1.75
C PHE A 7 -8.40 -14.08 0.91
N SER A 8 -7.59 -15.07 1.32
CA SER A 8 -7.52 -16.38 0.66
C SER A 8 -8.86 -17.13 0.72
N GLU A 9 -9.52 -17.11 1.88
CA GLU A 9 -10.87 -17.68 2.04
C GLU A 9 -11.90 -16.93 1.19
N ALA A 10 -11.82 -15.59 1.14
CA ALA A 10 -12.69 -14.78 0.29
C ALA A 10 -12.49 -15.03 -1.22
N VAL A 11 -11.25 -15.34 -1.65
CA VAL A 11 -10.94 -15.67 -3.06
C VAL A 11 -11.53 -17.02 -3.45
N SER A 12 -11.54 -18.03 -2.56
CA SER A 12 -12.14 -19.34 -2.84
C SER A 12 -13.67 -19.34 -2.93
N GLU A 13 -14.37 -18.39 -2.30
CA GLU A 13 -15.85 -18.30 -2.33
C GLU A 13 -16.40 -17.36 -3.42
N SER A 14 -15.55 -16.66 -4.17
CA SER A 14 -15.96 -15.59 -5.08
C SER A 14 -16.44 -16.06 -6.47
N VAL A 15 -17.42 -16.98 -6.52
CA VAL A 15 -18.22 -17.20 -7.73
C VAL A 15 -19.40 -16.21 -7.83
N LYS A 16 -19.82 -15.53 -6.74
CA LYS A 16 -20.99 -14.63 -6.78
C LYS A 16 -20.98 -13.50 -5.73
N MET A 17 -19.97 -12.63 -5.71
CA MET A 17 -20.17 -11.30 -5.09
C MET A 17 -20.12 -10.22 -6.16
N ILE A 18 -21.30 -9.78 -6.56
CA ILE A 18 -21.50 -8.44 -7.11
C ILE A 18 -21.20 -7.47 -5.95
N SER A 19 -19.92 -7.22 -5.64
CA SER A 19 -19.55 -6.07 -4.81
C SER A 19 -19.66 -4.83 -5.71
N SER A 20 -20.45 -3.84 -5.29
CA SER A 20 -20.61 -2.61 -6.09
C SER A 20 -19.27 -1.87 -6.15
N LYS A 21 -18.96 -1.22 -7.29
CA LYS A 21 -17.72 -0.46 -7.50
C LYS A 21 -17.40 0.56 -6.38
N SER A 22 -18.45 1.11 -5.76
CA SER A 22 -18.36 1.97 -4.58
C SER A 22 -17.72 1.30 -3.35
N SER A 23 -17.96 0.00 -3.14
CA SER A 23 -17.37 -0.76 -2.02
C SER A 23 -15.86 -0.95 -2.19
N ASN A 24 -15.41 -1.26 -3.41
CA ASN A 24 -13.98 -1.41 -3.73
C ASN A 24 -13.23 -0.09 -3.51
N MET A 25 -13.81 1.06 -3.85
CA MET A 25 -13.16 2.37 -3.67
C MET A 25 -12.95 2.72 -2.18
N VAL A 26 -13.91 2.38 -1.32
CA VAL A 26 -13.77 2.54 0.14
C VAL A 26 -12.67 1.62 0.67
N GLU A 27 -12.58 0.40 0.16
CA GLU A 27 -11.56 -0.57 0.56
C GLU A 27 -10.15 -0.13 0.13
N ILE A 28 -9.99 0.30 -1.12
CA ILE A 28 -8.74 0.90 -1.64
C ILE A 28 -8.33 2.10 -0.78
N SER A 29 -9.28 2.98 -0.43
CA SER A 29 -8.99 4.15 0.42
C SER A 29 -8.48 3.73 1.81
N LYS A 30 -9.06 2.69 2.42
CA LYS A 30 -8.60 2.14 3.70
C LYS A 30 -7.22 1.49 3.58
N MET A 31 -6.94 0.78 2.49
CA MET A 31 -5.62 0.20 2.21
C MET A 31 -4.57 1.31 2.06
N ASN A 32 -4.85 2.36 1.29
CA ASN A 32 -3.97 3.51 1.12
C ASN A 32 -3.68 4.25 2.44
N LEU A 33 -4.68 4.41 3.32
CA LEU A 33 -4.46 4.96 4.66
C LEU A 33 -3.54 4.04 5.49
N SER A 34 -3.71 2.72 5.35
CA SER A 34 -2.89 1.72 6.05
C SER A 34 -1.44 1.70 5.56
N ILE A 35 -1.21 1.92 4.26
CA ILE A 35 0.12 2.11 3.66
C ILE A 35 0.78 3.35 4.27
N ARG A 36 0.13 4.52 4.17
CA ARG A 36 0.67 5.78 4.69
C ARG A 36 1.03 5.73 6.17
N LYS A 37 0.24 5.01 6.97
CA LYS A 37 0.53 4.81 8.39
C LYS A 37 1.84 4.02 8.59
N ARG A 38 2.05 2.95 7.82
CA ARG A 38 3.24 2.11 7.89
C ARG A 38 4.48 2.84 7.38
N GLU A 39 4.35 3.62 6.32
CA GLU A 39 5.44 4.47 5.81
C GLU A 39 5.90 5.46 6.88
N LYS A 40 4.97 6.13 7.56
CA LYS A 40 5.30 7.01 8.69
C LYS A 40 5.96 6.28 9.86
N GLU A 41 5.55 5.04 10.13
CA GLU A 41 6.18 4.20 11.16
C GLU A 41 7.63 3.85 10.75
N ILE A 42 7.86 3.49 9.49
CA ILE A 42 9.21 3.27 8.94
C ILE A 42 10.09 4.52 9.07
N GLU A 43 9.56 5.70 8.72
CA GLU A 43 10.29 6.97 8.88
C GLU A 43 10.68 7.22 10.34
N SER A 44 9.75 6.97 11.27
CA SER A 44 9.99 7.13 12.71
C SER A 44 11.07 6.18 13.21
N LEU A 45 11.05 4.91 12.77
CA LEU A 45 12.06 3.92 13.11
C LEU A 45 13.45 4.29 12.56
N PHE A 46 13.52 4.85 11.35
CA PHE A 46 14.81 5.35 10.83
C PHE A 46 15.35 6.53 11.64
N MET A 47 14.49 7.45 12.09
CA MET A 47 14.91 8.54 12.97
C MET A 47 15.43 8.02 14.30
N GLU A 48 14.75 7.05 14.90
CA GLU A 48 15.15 6.39 16.14
C GLU A 48 16.53 5.72 16.01
N ILE A 49 16.74 4.94 14.95
CA ILE A 49 18.06 4.34 14.64
C ILE A 49 19.13 5.43 14.49
N GLY A 50 18.83 6.52 13.79
CA GLY A 50 19.76 7.64 13.59
C GLY A 50 20.17 8.31 14.91
N GLU A 51 19.20 8.55 15.79
CA GLU A 51 19.46 9.09 17.12
C GLU A 51 20.33 8.14 17.97
N PHE A 52 20.08 6.85 17.88
CA PHE A 52 20.87 5.83 18.59
C PHE A 52 22.31 5.81 18.13
N ILE A 53 22.56 5.76 16.82
CA ILE A 53 23.91 5.79 16.26
C ILE A 53 24.62 7.07 16.67
N TYR A 54 23.94 8.23 16.58
CA TYR A 54 24.51 9.50 16.99
C TYR A 54 24.93 9.49 18.48
N ASN A 55 24.02 9.10 19.37
CA ASN A 55 24.29 9.06 20.82
C ASN A 55 25.40 8.06 21.16
N GLN A 56 25.45 6.91 20.49
CA GLN A 56 26.51 5.93 20.66
C GLN A 56 27.88 6.49 20.24
N MET A 57 27.97 7.17 19.09
CA MET A 57 29.20 7.85 18.66
C MET A 57 29.64 8.98 19.60
N ARG A 58 28.70 9.59 20.34
CA ARG A 58 29.00 10.59 21.38
C ARG A 58 29.36 9.99 22.74
N GLY A 59 29.42 8.67 22.87
CA GLY A 59 29.68 7.97 24.13
C GLY A 59 28.53 8.08 25.15
N ARG A 60 27.32 8.40 24.68
CA ARG A 60 26.10 8.57 25.51
C ARG A 60 25.08 7.45 25.31
N GLY A 61 25.33 6.54 24.35
CA GLY A 61 24.44 5.43 24.04
C GLY A 61 24.65 4.22 24.96
N ASN A 62 23.56 3.62 25.40
CA ASN A 62 23.52 2.37 26.18
C ASN A 62 22.77 1.24 25.44
N ILE A 63 22.44 1.47 24.16
CA ILE A 63 21.64 0.56 23.34
C ILE A 63 22.51 -0.51 22.72
N SER A 64 21.99 -1.74 22.73
CA SER A 64 22.69 -2.92 22.23
C SER A 64 22.53 -3.08 20.71
N ILE A 65 23.40 -3.88 20.11
CA ILE A 65 23.28 -4.24 18.68
C ILE A 65 21.99 -5.05 18.47
N GLU A 66 21.57 -5.84 19.45
CA GLU A 66 20.33 -6.62 19.40
C GLU A 66 19.08 -5.72 19.31
N ASP A 67 19.05 -4.59 20.02
CA ASP A 67 17.94 -3.63 19.97
C ASP A 67 17.80 -3.01 18.58
N ILE A 68 18.94 -2.63 17.96
CA ILE A 68 18.98 -2.11 16.59
C ILE A 68 18.48 -3.17 15.61
N GLN A 69 18.90 -4.43 15.77
CA GLN A 69 18.43 -5.53 14.93
C GLN A 69 16.90 -5.70 15.02
N GLY A 70 16.31 -5.51 16.20
CA GLY A 70 14.86 -5.50 16.39
C GLY A 70 14.17 -4.42 15.56
N LEU A 71 14.70 -3.20 15.54
CA LEU A 71 14.17 -2.10 14.72
C LEU A 71 14.30 -2.38 13.23
N LEU A 72 15.44 -2.92 12.78
CA LEU A 72 15.66 -3.29 11.38
C LEU A 72 14.65 -4.35 10.92
N ASN A 73 14.47 -5.41 11.71
CA ASN A 73 13.49 -6.46 11.42
C ASN A 73 12.06 -5.89 11.34
N ARG A 74 11.74 -4.91 12.19
CA ARG A 74 10.44 -4.23 12.16
C ARG A 74 10.26 -3.42 10.87
N ILE A 75 11.29 -2.70 10.43
CA ILE A 75 11.28 -1.97 9.15
C ILE A 75 11.05 -2.94 7.98
N ASP A 76 11.76 -4.07 7.94
CA ASP A 76 11.62 -5.04 6.86
C ASP A 76 10.22 -5.67 6.82
N TYR A 77 9.65 -5.98 7.99
CA TYR A 77 8.26 -6.41 8.09
C TYR A 77 7.30 -5.36 7.51
N LEU A 78 7.44 -4.10 7.93
CA LEU A 78 6.56 -3.01 7.47
C LEU A 78 6.67 -2.77 5.96
N LYS A 79 7.86 -2.87 5.39
CA LYS A 79 8.08 -2.75 3.94
C LYS A 79 7.40 -3.87 3.16
N ASN A 80 7.50 -5.11 3.63
CA ASN A 80 6.79 -6.24 3.01
C ASN A 80 5.27 -6.09 3.09
N ASP A 81 4.77 -5.58 4.23
CA ASP A 81 3.35 -5.24 4.41
C ASP A 81 2.88 -4.17 3.41
N VAL A 82 3.69 -3.12 3.18
CA VAL A 82 3.39 -2.06 2.21
C VAL A 82 3.33 -2.62 0.79
N ASP A 83 4.36 -3.35 0.35
CA ASP A 83 4.41 -3.98 -0.99
C ASP A 83 3.20 -4.91 -1.23
N THR A 84 2.80 -5.66 -0.20
CA THR A 84 1.62 -6.53 -0.29
C THR A 84 0.33 -5.72 -0.46
N LEU A 85 0.16 -4.64 0.30
CA LEU A 85 -1.01 -3.77 0.21
C LEU A 85 -1.07 -3.03 -1.14
N GLU A 86 0.05 -2.55 -1.66
CA GLU A 86 0.13 -1.90 -2.96
C GLU A 86 -0.26 -2.85 -4.09
N LYS A 87 0.21 -4.10 -4.04
CA LYS A 87 -0.20 -5.15 -5.00
C LYS A 87 -1.70 -5.43 -4.94
N LEU A 88 -2.31 -5.41 -3.76
CA LEU A 88 -3.75 -5.59 -3.61
C LEU A 88 -4.53 -4.39 -4.17
N VAL A 89 -4.09 -3.16 -3.88
CA VAL A 89 -4.67 -1.94 -4.46
C VAL A 89 -4.60 -1.99 -5.98
N PHE A 90 -3.45 -2.37 -6.55
CA PHE A 90 -3.27 -2.49 -8.00
C PHE A 90 -4.20 -3.53 -8.62
N LYS A 91 -4.42 -4.68 -7.97
CA LYS A 91 -5.37 -5.71 -8.43
C LYS A 91 -6.83 -5.26 -8.35
N MET A 92 -7.17 -4.42 -7.38
CA MET A 92 -8.52 -3.88 -7.20
C MET A 92 -8.79 -2.66 -8.09
N GLN A 93 -7.73 -1.93 -8.48
CA GLN A 93 -7.83 -0.84 -9.45
C GLN A 93 -8.06 -1.41 -10.84
N ASP A 94 -9.24 -1.09 -11.36
CA ASP A 94 -9.58 -1.43 -12.72
C ASP A 94 -9.00 -0.35 -13.63
N PHE A 95 -8.01 -0.69 -14.45
CA PHE A 95 -7.39 0.25 -15.41
C PHE A 95 -8.03 0.15 -16.80
N ARG A 96 -8.08 1.28 -17.50
CA ARG A 96 -8.47 1.42 -18.90
C ARG A 96 -7.41 2.24 -19.64
N THR A 97 -7.26 1.96 -20.93
CA THR A 97 -6.40 2.72 -21.84
C THR A 97 -7.28 3.62 -22.71
N CYS A 98 -6.88 4.88 -22.94
CA CYS A 98 -7.61 5.76 -23.85
C CYS A 98 -7.42 5.30 -25.29
N ASP A 99 -8.49 5.10 -26.04
CA ASP A 99 -8.41 4.76 -27.47
C ASP A 99 -7.72 5.83 -28.31
N TYR A 100 -7.73 7.09 -27.86
CA TYR A 100 -7.24 8.25 -28.58
C TYR A 100 -5.80 8.64 -28.24
N CYS A 101 -5.48 8.83 -26.95
CA CYS A 101 -4.15 9.27 -26.52
C CYS A 101 -3.27 8.14 -25.96
N LYS A 102 -3.82 6.92 -25.86
CA LYS A 102 -3.12 5.71 -25.38
C LYS A 102 -2.65 5.74 -23.93
N GLU A 103 -3.02 6.76 -23.15
CA GLU A 103 -2.75 6.84 -21.72
C GLU A 103 -3.59 5.85 -20.91
N VAL A 104 -3.03 5.36 -19.80
CA VAL A 104 -3.67 4.42 -18.88
C VAL A 104 -4.18 5.19 -17.65
N PHE A 105 -5.44 4.94 -17.28
CA PHE A 105 -6.10 5.59 -16.13
C PHE A 105 -7.18 4.67 -15.57
N GLU A 106 -7.75 5.03 -14.43
CA GLU A 106 -8.78 4.23 -13.76
C GLU A 106 -10.08 4.16 -14.59
N ARG A 107 -10.73 2.99 -14.66
CA ARG A 107 -11.89 2.72 -15.53
C ARG A 107 -13.10 3.61 -15.30
N ASP A 108 -13.16 4.36 -14.20
CA ASP A 108 -14.36 5.09 -13.76
C ASP A 108 -14.44 6.55 -14.21
N VAL A 109 -13.93 6.84 -15.41
CA VAL A 109 -13.98 8.19 -15.97
C VAL A 109 -14.73 8.19 -17.29
N SER A 110 -15.74 9.07 -17.40
CA SER A 110 -16.47 9.29 -18.66
C SER A 110 -15.62 10.03 -19.71
N TYR A 111 -14.58 10.73 -19.26
CA TYR A 111 -13.66 11.49 -20.09
C TYR A 111 -12.23 11.15 -19.71
N CYS A 112 -11.34 11.07 -20.69
CA CYS A 112 -9.91 10.87 -20.42
C CYS A 112 -9.35 12.07 -19.63
N PRO A 113 -8.69 11.86 -18.48
CA PRO A 113 -8.16 12.94 -17.66
C PRO A 113 -6.98 13.67 -18.34
N ILE A 114 -6.37 13.05 -19.35
CA ILE A 114 -5.21 13.62 -20.05
C ILE A 114 -5.64 14.38 -21.32
N CYS A 115 -6.50 13.80 -22.15
CA CYS A 115 -6.88 14.39 -23.44
C CYS A 115 -8.32 14.93 -23.51
N GLY A 116 -9.12 14.74 -22.46
CA GLY A 116 -10.50 15.24 -22.37
C GLY A 116 -11.51 14.56 -23.28
N LYS A 117 -11.12 13.55 -24.07
CA LYS A 117 -12.04 12.85 -24.99
C LYS A 117 -12.94 11.87 -24.23
N TYR A 118 -14.20 11.77 -24.67
CA TYR A 118 -15.19 10.85 -24.13
C TYR A 118 -14.79 9.39 -24.38
N ILE A 119 -14.97 8.55 -23.37
CA ILE A 119 -14.65 7.12 -23.43
C ILE A 119 -15.97 6.35 -23.42
N LYS A 120 -16.22 5.55 -24.46
CA LYS A 120 -17.40 4.68 -24.51
C LYS A 120 -17.23 3.55 -23.49
N ASN A 121 -18.11 3.49 -22.49
CA ASN A 121 -18.24 2.32 -21.63
C ASN A 121 -18.92 1.20 -22.43
N ASN A 122 -18.16 0.18 -22.79
CA ASN A 122 -18.68 -1.11 -23.25
C ASN A 122 -18.67 -2.10 -22.08
#